data_AF-A0A5M6CCZ6-F1
#
_entry.id   AF-A0A5M6CCZ6-F1
#
_cell.length_a   1.000
_cell.length_b   1.000
_cell.length_c   1.000
_cell.angle_alpha   90.00
_cell.angle_beta   90.00
_cell.angle_gamma   90.00
#
_symmetry.space_group_name_H-M   'P 1'
#
loop_
_entity.id
_entity.type
_entity.pdbx_description
1 polymer ?
#
loop_
_entity_poly.entity_id
_entity_poly.type
_entity_poly.pdbx_seq_one_letter_code
_entity_poly.pdbx_strand_id
1 'polypeptide(L)'
;MSSSNDQVQITCFEIIREENGKPVIGPNPYDTKLKMDEKFQVLFENWYKHTNPSAPLNNFEFLYWPHGLGHGNQCQRLQENQTPEDVHMRERAKIYAKRKDLDCDVNTEPSTSLMA
;
A
#
# COMPACT_ATOMS: atom_id res chain seq x y z
N MET A 1 11.67 -12.47 23.20
CA MET A 1 12.45 -13.00 22.06
C MET A 1 11.63 -12.71 20.83
N SER A 2 11.92 -11.63 20.12
CA SER A 2 11.22 -11.30 18.87
C SER A 2 11.82 -12.19 17.78
N SER A 3 11.03 -13.08 17.20
CA SER A 3 11.49 -13.97 16.15
C SER A 3 11.90 -13.13 14.94
N SER A 4 13.19 -13.15 14.60
CA SER A 4 13.76 -12.49 13.40
C SER A 4 13.29 -13.07 12.06
N ASN A 5 12.14 -13.74 12.04
CA ASN A 5 11.50 -14.37 10.89
C ASN A 5 10.03 -13.97 10.74
N ASP A 6 9.54 -13.05 11.55
CA ASP A 6 8.16 -12.57 11.42
C ASP A 6 8.03 -11.82 10.08
N GLN A 7 7.13 -12.31 9.24
CA GLN A 7 6.76 -11.73 7.95
C GLN A 7 5.32 -11.28 8.02
N VAL A 8 5.03 -10.19 7.33
CA VAL A 8 3.68 -9.68 7.15
C VAL A 8 3.18 -10.02 5.75
N GLN A 9 1.98 -10.58 5.65
CA GLN A 9 1.29 -10.69 4.36
C GLN A 9 0.79 -9.29 3.93
N ILE A 10 1.15 -8.88 2.72
CA ILE A 10 0.78 -7.58 2.13
C ILE A 10 0.07 -7.82 0.79
N THR A 11 -1.04 -7.13 0.59
CA THR A 11 -1.68 -6.99 -0.72
C THR A 11 -1.57 -5.53 -1.16
N CYS A 12 -0.91 -5.28 -2.30
CA CYS A 12 -0.75 -3.95 -2.87
C CYS A 12 -1.69 -3.74 -4.06
N PHE A 13 -2.50 -2.69 -4.02
CA PHE A 13 -3.41 -2.30 -5.09
C PHE A 13 -2.91 -1.03 -5.78
N GLU A 14 -3.02 -0.95 -7.10
CA GLU A 14 -2.82 0.32 -7.81
C GLU A 14 -4.13 1.12 -7.79
N ILE A 15 -4.07 2.41 -7.46
CA ILE A 15 -5.16 3.35 -7.71
C ILE A 15 -4.97 3.88 -9.14
N ILE A 16 -5.89 3.52 -10.02
CA ILE A 16 -5.77 3.79 -11.47
C ILE A 16 -6.48 5.06 -11.91
N ARG A 17 -7.53 5.48 -11.18
CA ARG A 17 -8.31 6.70 -11.45
C ARG A 17 -9.13 7.12 -10.23
N GLU A 18 -9.69 8.32 -10.31
CA GLU A 18 -10.80 8.74 -9.45
C GLU A 18 -12.12 8.63 -10.23
N GLU A 19 -13.18 8.18 -9.55
CA GLU A 19 -14.55 8.21 -10.07
C GLU A 19 -15.49 8.74 -8.98
N ASN A 20 -16.14 9.89 -9.23
CA ASN A 20 -17.06 10.55 -8.29
C ASN A 20 -16.44 10.83 -6.90
N GLY A 21 -15.21 11.32 -6.83
CA GLY A 21 -14.54 11.61 -5.55
C GLY A 21 -14.03 10.36 -4.82
N LYS A 22 -14.01 9.19 -5.47
CA LYS A 22 -13.55 7.93 -4.88
C LYS A 22 -12.40 7.31 -5.67
N PRO A 23 -11.34 6.84 -5.00
CA PRO A 23 -10.26 6.10 -5.65
C PRO A 23 -10.78 4.76 -6.18
N VAL A 24 -10.48 4.47 -7.45
CA VAL A 24 -10.77 3.18 -8.10
C VAL A 24 -9.48 2.38 -8.17
N ILE A 25 -9.51 1.16 -7.64
CA ILE A 25 -8.39 0.23 -7.67
C ILE A 25 -8.33 -0.56 -8.98
N GLY A 26 -7.13 -0.86 -9.44
CA GLY A 26 -6.89 -1.75 -10.57
C GLY A 26 -7.29 -3.20 -10.26
N PRO A 27 -7.56 -4.01 -11.29
CA PRO A 27 -8.06 -5.38 -11.12
C PRO A 27 -6.98 -6.39 -10.68
N ASN A 28 -5.70 -6.03 -10.78
CA ASN A 28 -4.57 -6.93 -10.56
C ASN A 28 -3.82 -6.52 -9.27
N PRO A 29 -4.23 -7.04 -8.10
CA PRO A 29 -3.46 -6.83 -6.88
C PRO A 29 -2.12 -7.57 -6.94
N TYR A 30 -1.12 -7.03 -6.25
CA TYR A 30 0.17 -7.66 -6.03
C TYR A 30 0.23 -8.19 -4.59
N ASP A 31 0.14 -9.50 -4.42
CA ASP A 31 0.28 -10.18 -3.14
C ASP A 31 1.73 -10.56 -2.88
N THR A 32 2.23 -10.25 -1.68
CA THR A 32 3.59 -10.58 -1.26
C THR A 32 3.73 -10.76 0.24
N LYS A 33 4.91 -11.19 0.68
CA LYS A 33 5.31 -11.19 2.08
C LYS A 33 6.55 -10.33 2.23
N LEU A 34 6.58 -9.51 3.26
CA LEU A 34 7.72 -8.67 3.61
C LEU A 34 8.15 -9.00 5.04
N LYS A 35 9.44 -9.08 5.32
CA LYS A 35 9.90 -9.26 6.70
C LYS A 35 9.62 -7.99 7.51
N MET A 36 9.39 -8.13 8.81
CA MET A 36 9.08 -7.00 9.68
C MET A 36 10.20 -5.96 9.76
N ASP A 37 11.45 -6.38 9.56
CA ASP A 37 12.67 -5.55 9.56
C ASP A 37 13.15 -5.13 8.15
N GLU A 38 12.43 -5.54 7.11
CA GLU A 38 12.80 -5.24 5.72
C GLU A 38 12.20 -3.92 5.25
N LYS A 39 13.00 -3.12 4.55
CA LYS A 39 12.59 -1.80 4.08
C LYS A 39 11.51 -1.89 3.00
N PHE A 40 10.55 -0.96 3.03
CA PHE A 40 9.52 -0.85 2.01
C PHE A 40 10.06 -0.57 0.60
N GLN A 41 11.28 -0.04 0.46
CA GLN A 41 11.95 0.04 -0.83
C GLN A 41 11.89 -1.30 -1.60
N VAL A 42 12.12 -2.43 -0.92
CA VAL A 42 12.07 -3.76 -1.53
C VAL A 42 10.67 -4.08 -2.04
N LEU A 43 9.63 -3.78 -1.24
CA LEU A 43 8.24 -3.92 -1.64
C LEU A 43 7.91 -3.08 -2.87
N PHE A 44 8.32 -1.81 -2.89
CA PHE A 44 8.00 -0.86 -3.95
C PHE A 44 8.64 -1.27 -5.28
N GLU A 45 9.91 -1.68 -5.25
CA GLU A 45 10.62 -2.20 -6.42
C GLU A 45 10.01 -3.49 -6.94
N ASN A 46 9.63 -4.41 -6.05
CA ASN A 46 9.03 -5.68 -6.44
C ASN A 46 7.63 -5.49 -7.04
N TRP A 47 6.82 -4.61 -6.43
CA TRP A 47 5.54 -4.19 -6.98
C TRP A 47 5.72 -3.62 -8.39
N TYR A 48 6.65 -2.66 -8.57
CA TYR A 48 6.90 -2.01 -9.86
C TYR A 48 7.31 -3.00 -10.96
N LYS A 49 8.20 -3.94 -10.63
CA LYS A 49 8.63 -5.00 -11.56
C LYS A 49 7.48 -5.94 -11.93
N HIS A 50 6.57 -6.21 -10.99
CA HIS A 50 5.46 -7.13 -11.19
C HIS A 50 4.31 -6.51 -11.99
N THR A 51 3.92 -5.28 -11.64
CA THR A 51 2.77 -4.60 -12.26
C THR A 51 3.13 -3.88 -13.56
N ASN A 52 4.42 -3.58 -13.78
CA ASN A 52 4.93 -2.84 -14.93
C ASN A 52 4.07 -1.60 -15.25
N PRO A 53 3.93 -0.66 -14.29
CA PRO A 53 3.01 0.45 -14.44
C PRO A 53 3.52 1.44 -15.50
N SER A 54 2.61 2.27 -16.01
CA SER A 54 2.90 3.22 -17.09
C SER A 54 3.79 4.40 -16.70
N ALA A 55 3.90 4.70 -15.41
CA ALA A 55 4.69 5.80 -14.87
C ALA A 55 5.92 5.27 -14.11
N PRO A 56 7.01 6.06 -13.96
CA PRO A 56 8.16 5.68 -13.13
C PRO A 56 7.81 5.53 -11.64
N LEU A 57 8.55 4.70 -10.91
CA LEU A 57 8.29 4.39 -9.49
C LEU A 57 8.21 5.64 -8.58
N ASN A 58 9.09 6.62 -8.81
CA ASN A 58 9.12 7.87 -8.04
C ASN A 58 7.88 8.76 -8.24
N ASN A 59 7.02 8.44 -9.22
CA ASN A 59 5.73 9.10 -9.43
C ASN A 59 4.60 8.45 -8.64
N PHE A 60 4.88 7.44 -7.80
CA PHE A 60 3.89 6.81 -6.94
C PHE A 60 4.08 7.23 -5.47
N GLU A 61 2.97 7.30 -4.75
CA GLU A 61 2.88 7.34 -3.30
C GLU A 61 2.29 6.00 -2.83
N PHE A 62 2.90 5.39 -1.81
CA PHE A 62 2.39 4.17 -1.22
C PHE A 62 1.66 4.50 0.08
N LEU A 63 0.39 4.11 0.15
CA LEU A 63 -0.54 4.50 1.18
C LEU A 63 -0.96 3.28 2.01
N TYR A 64 -0.92 3.39 3.33
CA TYR A 64 -1.30 2.36 4.27
C TYR A 64 -2.38 2.87 5.23
N TRP A 65 -3.43 2.08 5.45
CA TRP A 65 -4.46 2.36 6.45
C TRP A 65 -4.37 1.32 7.58
N PRO A 66 -3.85 1.69 8.77
CA PRO A 66 -3.81 0.79 9.90
C PRO A 66 -5.23 0.59 10.46
N HIS A 67 -5.85 -0.54 10.11
CA HIS A 67 -7.16 -0.92 10.68
C HIS A 67 -7.01 -1.34 12.15
N GLY A 68 -7.73 -0.65 13.05
CA GLY A 68 -8.03 -1.17 14.39
C GLY A 68 -7.17 -0.66 15.56
N LEU A 69 -6.70 0.58 15.51
CA LEU A 69 -6.37 1.36 16.72
C LEU A 69 -7.34 2.54 16.74
N GLY A 70 -7.90 2.91 17.89
CA GLY A 70 -8.87 4.01 18.05
C GLY A 70 -8.33 5.42 17.70
N HIS A 71 -7.25 5.50 16.93
CA HIS A 71 -6.79 6.68 16.24
C HIS A 71 -7.43 6.66 14.86
N GLY A 72 -8.13 7.75 14.49
CA GLY A 72 -8.97 7.81 13.30
C GLY A 72 -8.32 7.26 12.02
N ASN A 73 -9.15 6.92 11.04
CA ASN A 73 -8.87 6.34 9.72
C ASN A 73 -7.85 7.12 8.86
N GLN A 74 -6.73 7.55 9.42
CA GLN A 74 -5.75 8.38 8.77
C GLN A 74 -4.85 7.50 7.92
N CYS A 75 -4.87 7.83 6.63
CA CYS A 75 -3.94 7.31 5.66
C CYS A 75 -2.50 7.66 6.07
N GLN A 76 -1.64 6.66 6.15
CA GLN A 76 -0.21 6.85 6.33
C GLN A 76 0.51 6.71 4.99
N ARG A 77 1.30 7.72 4.61
CA ARG A 77 2.23 7.63 3.48
C ARG A 77 3.49 6.89 3.91
N LEU A 78 3.75 5.74 3.31
CA LEU A 78 4.94 4.94 3.56
C LEU A 78 6.17 5.56 2.89
N GLN A 79 7.30 5.55 3.60
CA GLN A 79 8.59 5.99 3.08
C GLN A 79 9.46 4.77 2.75
N GLU A 80 10.30 4.89 1.73
CA GLU A 80 11.15 3.79 1.22
C GLU A 80 12.09 3.20 2.29
N ASN A 81 12.52 4.04 3.23
CA ASN A 81 13.44 3.68 4.30
C ASN A 81 12.76 3.12 5.56
N GLN A 82 11.42 3.15 5.64
CA GLN A 82 10.67 2.56 6.74
C GLN A 82 10.50 1.05 6.56
N THR A 83 10.23 0.37 7.66
CA THR A 83 9.92 -1.05 7.75
C THR A 83 8.46 -1.28 8.20
N PRO A 84 7.89 -2.48 8.02
CA PRO A 84 6.61 -2.85 8.64
C PRO A 84 6.58 -2.63 10.15
N GLU A 85 7.68 -2.90 10.87
CA GLU A 85 7.77 -2.68 12.31
C GLU A 85 7.64 -1.19 12.67
N ASP A 86 8.30 -0.30 11.92
CA ASP A 86 8.28 1.16 12.16
C ASP A 86 6.87 1.75 12.07
N VAL A 87 6.00 1.15 11.26
CA VAL A 87 4.62 1.62 11.02
C VAL A 87 3.59 0.75 11.73
N HIS A 88 4.04 -0.15 12.61
CA HIS A 88 3.20 -1.12 13.33
C HIS A 88 2.25 -1.88 12.40
N MET A 89 2.76 -2.29 11.23
CA MET A 89 1.98 -2.95 10.20
C MET A 89 1.43 -4.27 10.71
N ARG A 90 0.14 -4.49 10.44
CA ARG A 90 -0.58 -5.70 10.86
C ARG A 90 -0.59 -6.77 9.78
N GLU A 91 -0.80 -8.00 10.20
CA GLU A 91 -0.96 -9.14 9.30
C GLU A 91 -2.10 -8.93 8.30
N ARG A 92 -1.90 -9.35 7.04
CA ARG A 92 -2.80 -9.10 5.90
C ARG A 92 -3.03 -7.61 5.64
N ALA A 93 -1.96 -6.82 5.69
CA ALA A 93 -1.99 -5.39 5.40
C ALA A 93 -2.38 -5.12 3.94
N LYS A 94 -3.13 -4.03 3.73
CA LYS A 94 -3.44 -3.49 2.40
C LYS A 94 -2.65 -2.21 2.19
N ILE A 95 -1.96 -2.13 1.06
CA ILE A 95 -1.22 -0.93 0.64
C ILE A 95 -1.77 -0.49 -0.72
N TYR A 96 -1.83 0.81 -0.94
CA TYR A 96 -2.32 1.37 -2.19
C TYR A 96 -1.25 2.23 -2.85
N ALA A 97 -0.84 1.87 -4.06
CA ALA A 97 0.06 2.65 -4.90
C ALA A 97 -0.77 3.67 -5.69
N LYS A 98 -0.63 4.95 -5.34
CA LYS A 98 -1.33 6.07 -5.98
C LYS A 98 -0.33 6.86 -6.84
N ARG A 99 -0.65 7.15 -8.09
CA ARG A 99 0.17 8.12 -8.84
C ARG A 99 0.00 9.53 -8.25
N LYS A 100 1.10 10.27 -8.15
CA LYS A 100 1.16 11.64 -7.60
C LYS A 100 0.34 12.65 -8.41
N ASP A 101 0.14 12.39 -9.70
CA ASP A 101 -0.63 13.24 -10.61
C ASP A 101 -2.13 12.95 -10.61
N LEU A 102 -2.58 11.91 -9.91
CA LEU A 102 -4.01 11.67 -9.70
C LEU A 102 -4.53 12.63 -8.63
N ASP A 103 -5.42 13.52 -9.07
CA ASP A 103 -6.23 14.35 -8.18
C ASP A 103 -7.25 13.44 -7.49
N CYS A 104 -6.83 12.88 -6.36
CA CYS A 104 -7.66 12.01 -5.55
C CYS A 104 -7.38 12.23 -4.08
N ASP A 105 -8.47 12.43 -3.33
CA ASP A 105 -8.42 12.66 -1.90
C ASP A 105 -8.01 11.39 -1.15
N VAL A 106 -6.81 11.41 -0.57
CA VAL A 106 -6.21 10.30 0.18
C VAL A 106 -6.83 10.12 1.58
N ASN A 107 -7.88 10.88 1.92
CA ASN A 107 -8.56 10.75 3.20
C ASN A 107 -9.56 9.58 3.27
N THR A 108 -9.87 8.95 2.13
CA THR A 108 -10.81 7.83 2.07
C THR A 108 -10.11 6.55 1.60
N GLU A 109 -10.21 5.49 2.40
CA GLU A 109 -9.71 4.17 1.98
C GLU A 109 -10.46 3.71 0.71
N PRO A 110 -9.75 3.25 -0.33
CA PRO A 110 -10.39 2.69 -1.51
C PRO A 110 -11.27 1.48 -1.14
N SER A 111 -12.50 1.47 -1.64
CA SER A 111 -13.34 0.28 -1.48
C SER A 111 -12.71 -0.87 -2.26
N THR A 112 -12.26 -1.91 -1.55
CA THR A 112 -11.80 -3.15 -2.19
C THR A 112 -12.96 -4.03 -2.64
N SER A 113 -14.15 -3.45 -2.87
CA SER A 113 -15.23 -4.16 -3.53
C SER A 113 -14.81 -4.40 -4.98
N LEU A 114 -14.08 -5.51 -5.18
CA LEU A 114 -14.08 -6.24 -6.43
C LEU A 114 -15.53 -6.29 -6.91
N MET A 115 -15.71 -5.95 -8.18
CA MET A 115 -17.00 -6.00 -8.87
C MET A 115 -17.85 -7.17 -8.37
N ALA A 116 -19.07 -6.84 -7.92
CA ALA A 116 -20.14 -7.83 -7.84
C ALA A 116 -20.50 -8.32 -9.24
#